data_AF-M1ISI7-F1
#
_entry.id   AF-M1ISI7-F1
#
_cell.length_a   1.000
_cell.length_b   1.000
_cell.length_c   1.000
_cell.angle_alpha   90.00
_cell.angle_beta   90.00
_cell.angle_gamma   90.00
#
_symmetry.space_group_name_H-M   'P 1'
#
loop_
_entity.id
_entity.type
_entity.pdbx_description
1 polymer ?
#
loop_
_entity_poly.entity_id
_entity_poly.type
_entity_poly.pdbx_seq_one_letter_code
_entity_poly.pdbx_strand_id
1 'polypeptide(L)'
;MLSWIIGSPAPPWHYLRDMFEDYNNVGVYVDSKGNIQLIKVSEFDEFHITTSVLISGYHLLTLKPYYIKLRKYVAFTTTRLNVVKELIKNRNWRSMEYYYGDEFVYAWVIYSCEMCEEKQRLHLEVNEEKLNDDELLSKHLEIYNS
;
A
#
# COMPACT_ATOMS: atom_id res chain seq x y z
N MET A 1 -19.74 4.74 -12.12
CA MET A 1 -18.67 3.90 -12.70
C MET A 1 -17.94 3.09 -11.64
N LEU A 2 -17.39 3.69 -10.59
CA LEU A 2 -16.68 2.95 -9.53
C LEU A 2 -17.51 1.88 -8.81
N SER A 3 -18.81 2.11 -8.63
CA SER A 3 -19.72 1.15 -8.01
C SER A 3 -19.92 -0.15 -8.81
N TRP A 4 -19.58 -0.16 -10.10
CA TRP A 4 -19.81 -1.34 -10.97
C TRP A 4 -18.70 -2.38 -10.87
N ILE A 5 -17.51 -1.98 -10.46
CA ILE A 5 -16.37 -2.89 -10.30
C ILE A 5 -16.25 -3.44 -8.87
N ILE A 6 -16.94 -2.81 -7.91
CA ILE A 6 -17.03 -3.35 -6.54
C ILE A 6 -17.80 -4.69 -6.60
N GLY A 7 -17.22 -5.72 -6.00
CA GLY A 7 -17.70 -7.10 -6.02
C GLY A 7 -17.23 -7.93 -7.21
N SER A 8 -16.55 -7.32 -8.19
CA SER A 8 -15.99 -8.03 -9.35
C SER A 8 -14.50 -8.37 -9.16
N PRO A 9 -13.98 -9.39 -9.88
CA PRO A 9 -12.54 -9.67 -9.91
C PRO A 9 -11.72 -8.45 -10.32
N ALA A 10 -10.60 -8.21 -9.64
CA ALA A 10 -9.74 -7.07 -9.98
C ALA A 10 -9.15 -7.23 -11.39
N PRO A 11 -9.31 -6.22 -12.27
CA PRO A 11 -8.72 -6.26 -13.60
C PRO A 11 -7.20 -6.05 -13.52
N PRO A 12 -6.46 -6.32 -14.60
CA PRO A 12 -5.01 -6.12 -14.63
C PRO A 12 -4.58 -4.70 -14.23
N TRP A 13 -3.41 -4.58 -13.62
CA TRP A 13 -2.90 -3.32 -13.07
C TRP A 13 -2.91 -2.16 -14.09
N HIS A 14 -2.52 -2.40 -15.34
CA HIS A 14 -2.53 -1.38 -16.40
C HIS A 14 -3.93 -0.82 -16.67
N TYR A 15 -4.96 -1.67 -16.60
CA TYR A 15 -6.34 -1.22 -16.78
C TYR A 15 -6.77 -0.30 -15.64
N LEU A 16 -6.38 -0.61 -14.40
CA LEU A 16 -6.64 0.25 -13.25
C LEU A 16 -5.90 1.58 -13.36
N ARG A 17 -4.63 1.57 -13.81
CA ARG A 17 -3.86 2.79 -14.05
C ARG A 17 -4.57 3.73 -15.02
N ASP A 18 -4.99 3.19 -16.17
CA ASP A 18 -5.65 3.99 -17.20
C ASP A 18 -7.03 4.49 -16.73
N MET A 19 -7.78 3.67 -16.00
CA MET A 19 -9.09 4.05 -15.43
C MET A 19 -8.99 5.15 -14.36
N PHE A 20 -7.85 5.24 -13.66
CA PHE A 20 -7.62 6.16 -12.55
C PHE A 20 -6.62 7.27 -12.87
N GLU A 21 -6.34 7.50 -14.16
CA GLU A 21 -5.36 8.48 -14.63
C GLU A 21 -5.58 9.87 -14.02
N ASP A 22 -6.84 10.32 -13.98
CA ASP A 22 -7.23 11.66 -13.53
C ASP A 22 -7.07 11.91 -12.02
N TYR A 23 -7.02 10.86 -11.20
CA TYR A 23 -6.93 11.00 -9.74
C TYR A 23 -5.48 11.06 -9.27
N ASN A 24 -5.16 12.03 -8.41
CA ASN A 24 -3.82 12.11 -7.81
C ASN A 24 -3.49 10.90 -6.92
N ASN A 25 -4.47 10.42 -6.16
CA ASN A 25 -4.29 9.34 -5.20
C ASN A 25 -5.45 8.34 -5.27
N VAL A 26 -5.13 7.05 -5.31
CA VAL A 26 -6.10 5.95 -5.41
C VAL A 26 -5.63 4.76 -4.58
N GLY A 27 -6.58 4.09 -3.92
CA GLY A 27 -6.36 2.80 -3.28
C GLY A 27 -7.49 1.84 -3.63
N VAL A 28 -7.12 0.70 -4.23
CA VAL A 28 -8.01 -0.41 -4.57
C VAL A 28 -7.63 -1.60 -3.71
N TYR A 29 -8.63 -2.15 -3.03
CA TYR A 29 -8.46 -3.22 -2.06
C TYR A 29 -9.34 -4.40 -2.42
N VAL A 30 -8.76 -5.60 -2.35
CA VAL A 30 -9.42 -6.84 -2.73
C VAL A 30 -9.58 -7.77 -1.54
N ASP A 31 -10.61 -8.62 -1.58
CA ASP A 31 -10.74 -9.72 -0.63
C ASP A 31 -9.79 -10.89 -0.95
N SER A 32 -9.85 -11.94 -0.12
CA SER A 32 -9.08 -13.18 -0.32
C SER A 32 -9.40 -13.93 -1.61
N LYS A 33 -10.52 -13.63 -2.27
CA LYS A 33 -10.93 -14.20 -3.56
C LYS A 33 -10.47 -13.33 -4.74
N GLY A 34 -9.82 -12.19 -4.48
CA GLY A 34 -9.37 -11.25 -5.50
C GLY A 34 -10.46 -10.33 -6.05
N ASN A 35 -11.62 -10.26 -5.39
CA ASN A 35 -12.68 -9.33 -5.79
C ASN A 35 -12.46 -7.97 -5.12
N ILE A 36 -12.70 -6.89 -5.86
CA ILE A 36 -12.60 -5.54 -5.33
C ILE A 36 -13.70 -5.31 -4.30
N GLN A 37 -13.32 -4.97 -3.06
CA GLN A 37 -14.28 -4.66 -2.00
C GLN A 37 -14.34 -3.17 -1.68
N LEU A 38 -13.23 -2.46 -1.90
CA LEU A 38 -13.12 -1.07 -1.54
C LEU A 38 -12.24 -0.31 -2.52
N ILE A 39 -12.70 0.88 -2.90
CA ILE A 39 -11.95 1.84 -3.68
C ILE A 39 -12.02 3.18 -2.96
N LYS A 40 -10.86 3.78 -2.70
CA LYS A 40 -10.73 5.15 -2.21
C LYS A 40 -10.00 5.99 -3.25
N VAL A 41 -10.50 7.18 -3.52
CA VAL A 41 -9.86 8.17 -4.39
C VAL A 41 -9.74 9.49 -3.65
N SER A 42 -8.67 10.24 -3.88
CA SER A 42 -8.45 11.55 -3.27
C SER A 42 -7.63 12.45 -4.17
N GLU A 43 -8.07 13.72 -4.26
CA GLU A 43 -7.29 14.79 -4.90
C GLU A 43 -6.18 15.34 -3.99
N PHE A 44 -6.28 15.08 -2.69
CA PHE A 44 -5.32 15.54 -1.69
C PHE A 44 -4.19 14.54 -1.51
N ASP A 45 -2.96 15.04 -1.55
CA ASP A 45 -1.74 14.24 -1.45
C ASP A 45 -1.41 13.79 -0.01
N GLU A 46 -2.08 14.33 1.00
CA GLU A 46 -1.77 13.98 2.39
C GLU A 46 -2.29 12.58 2.75
N PHE A 47 -1.46 11.80 3.45
CA PHE A 47 -1.77 10.43 3.84
C PHE A 47 -2.27 10.31 5.29
N HIS A 48 -2.11 11.36 6.13
CA HIS A 48 -2.58 11.40 7.52
C HIS A 48 -4.04 11.89 7.69
N ILE A 49 -4.70 12.29 6.60
CA ILE A 49 -6.07 12.82 6.65
C ILE A 49 -7.10 11.69 6.52
N THR A 50 -8.32 11.92 7.00
CA THR A 50 -9.42 10.95 6.94
C THR A 50 -9.79 10.53 5.51
N THR A 51 -9.52 11.42 4.54
CA THR A 51 -9.69 11.18 3.10
C THR A 51 -8.50 10.46 2.46
N SER A 52 -7.46 10.11 3.23
CA SER A 52 -6.33 9.31 2.75
C SER A 52 -6.83 8.03 2.09
N VAL A 53 -6.24 7.67 0.96
CA VAL A 53 -6.60 6.43 0.28
C VAL A 53 -6.12 5.19 1.01
N LEU A 54 -5.18 5.34 1.95
CA LEU A 54 -4.70 4.27 2.82
C LEU A 54 -5.76 3.92 3.87
N ILE A 55 -6.08 2.64 3.97
CA ILE A 55 -7.05 2.12 4.95
C ILE A 55 -6.38 1.76 6.27
N SER A 56 -7.17 1.80 7.34
CA SER A 56 -6.73 1.35 8.66
C SER A 56 -6.28 -0.12 8.64
N GLY A 57 -5.27 -0.46 9.45
CA GLY A 57 -4.74 -1.81 9.58
C GLY A 57 -5.79 -2.86 9.95
N TYR A 58 -6.87 -2.48 10.64
CA TYR A 58 -7.98 -3.39 10.90
C TYR A 58 -8.64 -3.94 9.63
N HIS A 59 -8.77 -3.11 8.59
CA HIS A 59 -9.34 -3.57 7.32
C HIS A 59 -8.35 -4.47 6.55
N LEU A 60 -7.05 -4.29 6.76
CA LEU A 60 -5.99 -5.09 6.14
C LEU A 60 -5.98 -6.55 6.61
N LEU A 61 -6.65 -6.87 7.72
CA LEU A 61 -6.88 -8.25 8.16
C LEU A 61 -7.74 -9.05 7.15
N THR A 62 -8.61 -8.36 6.42
CA THR A 62 -9.55 -8.99 5.48
C THR A 62 -9.35 -8.56 4.03
N LEU A 63 -8.65 -7.44 3.83
CA LEU A 63 -8.43 -6.82 2.53
C LEU A 63 -6.95 -6.69 2.23
N LYS A 64 -6.56 -6.96 0.99
CA LYS A 64 -5.20 -6.75 0.51
C LYS A 64 -5.14 -5.53 -0.41
N PRO A 65 -4.13 -4.64 -0.29
CA PRO A 65 -3.90 -3.61 -1.30
C PRO A 65 -3.54 -4.27 -2.64
N TYR A 66 -4.30 -3.95 -3.68
CA TYR A 66 -4.09 -4.48 -5.02
C TYR A 66 -3.52 -3.43 -5.97
N TYR A 67 -4.04 -2.20 -5.90
CA TYR A 67 -3.54 -1.06 -6.66
C TYR A 67 -3.51 0.14 -5.73
N ILE A 68 -2.33 0.74 -5.58
CA ILE A 68 -2.15 2.01 -4.89
C ILE A 68 -1.50 2.96 -5.89
N LYS A 69 -2.04 4.17 -5.99
CA LYS A 69 -1.44 5.32 -6.66
C LYS A 69 -1.35 6.43 -5.63
N LEU A 70 -0.15 6.97 -5.45
CA LEU A 70 0.10 8.11 -4.57
C LEU A 70 1.02 9.06 -5.32
N ARG A 71 0.62 10.33 -5.45
CA ARG A 71 1.37 11.29 -6.26
C ARG A 71 2.73 11.64 -5.67
N LYS A 72 2.81 11.77 -4.34
CA LYS A 72 3.99 12.28 -3.61
C LYS A 72 4.67 11.22 -2.74
N TYR A 73 4.14 10.01 -2.70
CA TYR A 73 4.57 8.98 -1.78
C TYR A 73 4.58 7.60 -2.43
N VAL A 74 5.28 6.68 -1.80
CA VAL A 74 5.08 5.24 -1.97
C VAL A 74 4.70 4.68 -0.61
N ALA A 75 3.71 3.81 -0.57
CA ALA A 75 3.20 3.19 0.64
C ALA A 75 3.01 1.68 0.44
N PHE A 76 3.48 0.88 1.39
CA PHE A 76 3.25 -0.57 1.37
C PHE A 76 3.03 -1.09 2.79
N THR A 77 2.39 -2.25 2.89
CA THR A 77 2.02 -2.82 4.18
C THR A 77 3.00 -3.91 4.58
N THR A 78 3.28 -4.01 5.88
CA THR A 78 3.99 -5.16 6.43
C THR A 78 3.39 -5.62 7.75
N THR A 79 3.50 -6.92 8.00
CA THR A 79 3.13 -7.56 9.28
C THR A 79 4.33 -7.75 10.22
N ARG A 80 5.53 -7.28 9.81
CA ARG A 80 6.77 -7.53 10.56
C ARG A 80 7.32 -6.27 11.21
N LEU A 81 7.12 -6.14 12.52
CA LEU A 81 7.54 -4.95 13.27
C LEU A 81 9.05 -4.66 13.17
N ASN A 82 9.90 -5.69 13.15
CA ASN A 82 11.34 -5.50 13.00
C ASN A 82 11.68 -4.85 11.66
N VAL A 83 11.04 -5.29 10.58
CA VAL A 83 11.21 -4.73 9.24
C VAL A 83 10.78 -3.26 9.23
N VAL A 84 9.64 -2.92 9.84
CA VAL A 84 9.22 -1.52 10.01
C VAL A 84 10.30 -0.69 10.70
N LYS A 85 10.75 -1.14 11.87
CA LYS A 85 11.73 -0.44 12.72
C LYS A 85 13.06 -0.18 11.99
N GLU A 86 13.52 -1.12 11.18
CA GLU A 86 14.74 -0.94 10.39
C GLU A 86 14.50 0.01 9.20
N LEU A 87 13.38 -0.11 8.50
CA LEU A 87 13.07 0.75 7.35
C LEU A 87 12.92 2.23 7.74
N ILE A 88 12.25 2.53 8.86
CA ILE A 88 12.02 3.91 9.31
C ILE A 88 13.28 4.63 9.80
N LYS A 89 14.42 3.93 9.95
CA LYS A 89 15.72 4.58 10.19
C LYS A 89 16.18 5.37 8.98
N ASN A 90 15.66 5.07 7.78
CA ASN A 90 15.97 5.81 6.58
C ASN A 90 15.31 7.20 6.59
N ARG A 91 16.03 8.20 6.11
CA ARG A 91 15.52 9.58 6.06
C ARG A 91 14.28 9.66 5.18
N ASN A 92 13.25 10.38 5.64
CA ASN A 92 11.95 10.56 4.97
C ASN A 92 11.06 9.32 4.91
N TRP A 93 11.45 8.23 5.58
CA TRP A 93 10.57 7.09 5.80
C TRP A 93 9.74 7.31 7.07
N ARG A 94 8.51 6.83 7.04
CA ARG A 94 7.52 6.94 8.13
C ARG A 94 6.72 5.65 8.19
N SER A 95 6.19 5.34 9.37
CA SER A 95 5.25 4.24 9.57
C SER A 95 3.91 4.72 10.12
N MET A 96 2.85 3.98 9.81
CA MET A 96 1.58 4.02 10.54
C MET A 96 1.33 2.63 11.09
N GLU A 97 1.56 2.45 12.38
CA GLU A 97 1.51 1.17 13.05
C GLU A 97 0.12 0.97 13.69
N TYR A 98 -0.41 -0.24 13.55
CA TYR A 98 -1.72 -0.64 14.06
C TYR A 98 -1.54 -1.77 15.06
N TYR A 99 -2.11 -1.57 16.23
CA TYR A 99 -2.05 -2.49 17.36
C TYR A 99 -3.45 -2.93 17.77
N TYR A 100 -3.55 -4.17 18.24
CA TYR A 100 -4.72 -4.70 18.93
C TYR A 100 -4.29 -5.05 20.36
N GLY A 101 -4.63 -4.18 21.32
CA GLY A 101 -4.00 -4.22 22.64
C GLY A 101 -2.51 -3.93 22.53
N ASP A 102 -1.68 -4.83 23.06
CA ASP A 102 -0.21 -4.74 23.00
C ASP A 102 0.40 -5.48 21.79
N GLU A 103 -0.42 -6.13 20.97
CA GLU A 103 0.04 -6.92 19.83
C GLU A 103 0.09 -6.07 18.56
N PHE A 104 1.26 -6.07 17.89
CA PHE A 104 1.43 -5.47 16.58
C PHE A 104 0.70 -6.29 15.52
N VAL A 105 -0.10 -5.63 14.69
CA VAL A 105 -0.93 -6.29 13.68
C VAL A 105 -0.45 -5.97 12.27
N TYR A 106 -0.34 -4.69 11.95
CA TYR A 106 0.05 -4.20 10.62
C TYR A 106 0.75 -2.85 10.74
N ALA A 107 1.58 -2.53 9.76
CA ALA A 107 2.00 -1.16 9.51
C ALA A 107 1.87 -0.80 8.04
N TRP A 108 1.53 0.45 7.76
CA TRP A 108 1.95 1.09 6.51
C TRP A 108 3.35 1.63 6.67
N VAL A 109 4.24 1.33 5.74
CA VAL A 109 5.55 1.96 5.58
C VAL A 109 5.46 2.89 4.39
N ILE A 110 5.89 4.14 4.57
CA ILE A 110 5.66 5.23 3.63
C ILE A 110 6.95 6.03 3.46
N TYR A 111 7.32 6.36 2.23
CA TYR A 111 8.41 7.29 1.96
C TYR A 111 8.05 8.26 0.84
N SER A 112 8.66 9.45 0.86
CA SER A 112 8.43 10.48 -0.16
C SER A 112 9.02 10.08 -1.50
N CYS A 113 8.21 10.11 -2.56
CA CYS A 113 8.62 9.82 -3.93
C CYS A 113 7.60 10.43 -4.89
N GLU A 114 8.02 11.31 -5.80
CA GLU A 114 7.10 11.96 -6.74
C GLU A 114 6.93 11.11 -8.01
N MET A 115 5.66 10.85 -8.37
CA MET A 115 5.29 10.09 -9.58
C MET A 115 5.94 8.69 -9.67
N CYS A 116 6.07 8.00 -8.53
CA CYS A 116 6.75 6.70 -8.42
C CYS A 116 5.81 5.50 -8.48
N GLU A 117 4.85 5.49 -9.41
CA GLU A 117 3.84 4.42 -9.53
C GLU A 117 4.46 3.04 -9.76
N GLU A 118 5.57 2.96 -10.49
CA GLU A 118 6.24 1.69 -10.74
C GLU A 118 6.91 1.14 -9.47
N LYS A 119 7.55 1.99 -8.67
CA LYS A 119 8.07 1.57 -7.35
C LYS A 119 6.91 1.12 -6.46
N GLN A 120 5.81 1.86 -6.47
CA GLN A 120 4.59 1.51 -5.75
C GLN A 120 4.06 0.12 -6.17
N ARG A 121 4.02 -0.20 -7.46
CA ARG A 121 3.65 -1.52 -7.98
C ARG A 121 4.60 -2.60 -7.47
N LEU A 122 5.91 -2.40 -7.61
CA LEU A 122 6.93 -3.36 -7.18
C LEU A 122 6.85 -3.67 -5.69
N HIS A 123 6.61 -2.66 -4.84
CA HIS A 123 6.43 -2.87 -3.40
C HIS A 123 5.21 -3.74 -3.07
N LEU A 124 4.09 -3.61 -3.81
CA LEU A 124 2.88 -4.42 -3.59
C LEU A 124 3.04 -5.88 -4.06
N GLU A 125 3.99 -6.15 -4.96
CA GLU A 125 4.29 -7.49 -5.47
C GLU A 125 5.22 -8.31 -4.57
N VAL A 126 5.87 -7.65 -3.58
CA VAL A 126 6.72 -8.34 -2.61
C VAL A 126 5.87 -9.30 -1.77
N ASN A 127 6.23 -10.58 -1.79
CA ASN A 127 5.56 -11.61 -1.01
C ASN A 127 6.30 -11.83 0.32
N GLU A 128 5.79 -11.19 1.38
CA GLU A 128 6.38 -11.30 2.72
C GLU A 128 6.44 -12.72 3.25
N GLU A 129 5.47 -13.59 2.93
CA GLU A 129 5.39 -14.95 3.48
C GLU A 129 6.55 -15.84 3.03
N LYS A 130 7.18 -15.51 1.90
CA LYS A 130 8.27 -16.29 1.30
C LYS A 130 9.66 -15.83 1.70
N LEU A 131 9.79 -14.70 2.38
CA LEU A 131 11.08 -14.05 2.68
C LEU A 131 11.32 -14.03 4.18
N ASN A 132 12.58 -14.10 4.61
CA ASN A 132 12.94 -13.74 5.99
C ASN A 132 13.04 -12.21 6.16
N ASP A 133 13.25 -11.72 7.38
CA ASP A 133 13.26 -10.27 7.66
C ASP A 133 14.37 -9.54 6.89
N ASP A 134 15.58 -10.10 6.82
CA ASP A 134 16.73 -9.49 6.15
C ASP A 134 16.55 -9.44 4.62
N GLU A 135 16.00 -10.51 4.04
CA GLU A 135 15.64 -10.57 2.63
C GLU A 135 14.53 -9.57 2.28
N LEU A 136 13.50 -9.49 3.12
CA LEU A 136 12.39 -8.56 2.94
C LEU A 136 12.85 -7.11 3.00
N LEU A 137 13.71 -6.79 3.98
CA LEU A 137 14.37 -5.49 4.10
C LEU A 137 15.19 -5.17 2.84
N SER A 138 16.05 -6.09 2.45
CA SER A 138 16.91 -5.92 1.27
C SER A 138 16.08 -5.68 0.01
N LYS A 139 14.97 -6.40 -0.15
CA LYS A 139 14.07 -6.25 -1.31
C LYS A 139 13.42 -4.88 -1.35
N HIS A 140 12.90 -4.39 -0.23
CA HIS A 140 12.29 -3.06 -0.18
C HIS A 140 13.31 -1.94 -0.38
N LEU A 141 14.54 -2.10 0.11
CA LEU A 141 15.61 -1.15 -0.11
C LEU A 141 16.12 -1.16 -1.57
N GLU A 142 16.14 -2.33 -2.22
CA GLU A 142 16.45 -2.45 -3.65
C GLU A 142 15.47 -1.63 -4.50
N ILE A 143 14.16 -1.80 -4.26
CA ILE A 143 13.11 -1.04 -4.97
C ILE A 143 13.21 0.46 -4.69
N TYR A 144 13.54 0.83 -3.45
CA TYR A 144 13.74 2.24 -3.10
C TYR A 144 14.89 2.87 -3.89
N ASN A 145 16.00 2.15 -4.05
CA ASN A 145 17.22 2.64 -4.71
C ASN A 145 17.22 2.53 -6.24
N SER A 146 16.19 1.93 -6.85
CA SER A 146 16.02 1.85 -8.31
C SER A 146 15.31 3.10 -8.87
#